data_AF-A0A7S0A067-F1
#
_entry.id   AF-A0A7S0A067-F1
#
_cell.length_a   1.000
_cell.length_b   1.000
_cell.length_c   1.000
_cell.angle_alpha   90.00
_cell.angle_beta   90.00
_cell.angle_gamma   90.00
#
_symmetry.space_group_name_H-M   'P 1'
#
loop_
_entity.id
_entity.type
_entity.pdbx_description
1 polymer ?
#
loop_
_entity_poly.entity_id
_entity_poly.type
_entity_poly.pdbx_seq_one_letter_code
_entity_poly.pdbx_strand_id
1 'polypeptide(L)'
;MTPRSAAAPFFTSVFVVAGAALLANFLSTVIADVIENATAKFQEVGKKEVDLGALGATAAPLLSWWLLGVAFGRLHEGWDWGTALLFAVSATSSIGLQALRSNDDASLLFCTLYCAIGVPLYTLVLGRFSLFIVERALQQRQRQIRERAAKVVRDCSDEALQDMFSMYDVNQSGDLQEQEIFMLLQQLVRSPVTEGDAEFMVREFDTAGK
;
A
#
# COMPACT_ATOMS: atom_id res chain seq x y z
N MET A 1 -20.50 12.99 -27.40
CA MET A 1 -20.53 13.55 -28.77
C MET A 1 -19.26 13.12 -29.49
N THR A 2 -19.37 12.31 -30.53
CA THR A 2 -18.22 11.97 -31.38
C THR A 2 -17.93 13.14 -32.33
N PRO A 3 -16.70 13.64 -32.41
CA PRO A 3 -16.40 14.81 -33.23
C PRO A 3 -16.43 14.45 -34.72
N ARG A 4 -17.17 15.23 -35.53
CA ARG A 4 -17.40 14.98 -36.97
C ARG A 4 -16.27 15.48 -37.89
N SER A 5 -15.21 16.07 -37.33
CA SER A 5 -14.09 16.63 -38.10
C SER A 5 -12.98 15.59 -38.28
N ALA A 6 -12.41 15.50 -39.49
CA ALA A 6 -11.27 14.63 -39.79
C ALA A 6 -10.02 14.94 -38.94
N ALA A 7 -9.91 16.15 -38.39
CA ALA A 7 -8.81 16.55 -37.51
C ALA A 7 -9.04 16.19 -36.03
N ALA A 8 -10.28 15.89 -35.65
CA ALA A 8 -10.61 15.60 -34.27
C ALA A 8 -9.95 14.35 -33.66
N PRO A 9 -9.80 13.20 -34.36
CA PRO A 9 -9.13 12.04 -33.77
C PRO A 9 -7.65 12.31 -33.46
N PHE A 10 -6.98 13.14 -34.28
CA PHE A 10 -5.60 13.54 -34.02
C PHE A 10 -5.51 14.42 -32.76
N PHE A 11 -6.37 15.43 -32.65
CA PHE A 11 -6.38 16.33 -31.50
C PHE A 11 -6.72 15.58 -30.19
N THR A 12 -7.69 14.67 -30.21
CA THR A 12 -8.01 13.85 -29.03
C THR A 12 -6.85 12.95 -28.63
N SER A 13 -6.12 12.38 -29.59
CA SER A 13 -4.98 11.52 -29.31
C SER A 13 -3.84 12.30 -28.65
N VAL A 14 -3.49 13.47 -29.20
CA VAL A 14 -2.46 14.35 -28.63
C VAL A 14 -2.87 14.83 -27.24
N PHE A 15 -4.12 15.24 -27.06
CA PHE A 15 -4.63 15.70 -25.76
C PHE A 15 -4.61 14.58 -24.71
N VAL A 16 -5.00 13.36 -25.07
CA VAL A 16 -4.95 12.21 -24.15
C VAL A 16 -3.50 11.88 -23.78
N VAL A 17 -2.57 11.85 -24.74
CA VAL A 17 -1.16 11.55 -24.47
C VAL A 17 -0.51 12.63 -23.60
N ALA A 18 -0.71 13.91 -23.95
CA ALA A 18 -0.18 15.03 -23.18
C ALA A 18 -0.80 15.11 -21.78
N GLY A 19 -2.11 14.94 -21.68
CA GLY A 19 -2.85 14.90 -20.43
C GLY A 19 -2.39 13.75 -19.53
N ALA A 20 -2.22 12.55 -20.10
CA ALA A 20 -1.68 11.39 -19.38
C ALA A 20 -0.25 11.63 -18.89
N ALA A 21 0.62 12.26 -19.70
CA ALA A 21 1.98 12.59 -19.30
C ALA A 21 2.03 13.62 -18.16
N LEU A 22 1.22 14.67 -18.23
CA LEU A 22 1.10 15.67 -17.16
C LEU A 22 0.52 15.06 -15.88
N LEU A 23 -0.52 14.23 -16.02
CA LEU A 23 -1.13 13.52 -14.90
C LEU A 23 -0.12 12.56 -14.25
N ALA A 24 0.67 11.82 -15.06
CA ALA A 24 1.70 10.93 -14.57
C ALA A 24 2.81 11.70 -13.82
N ASN A 25 3.23 12.86 -14.31
CA ASN A 25 4.21 13.70 -13.62
C ASN A 25 3.66 14.24 -12.30
N PHE A 26 2.42 14.77 -12.31
CA PHE A 26 1.77 15.26 -11.10
C PHE A 26 1.55 14.15 -10.08
N LEU A 27 1.03 12.98 -10.50
CA LEU A 27 0.92 11.82 -9.64
C LEU A 27 2.29 11.38 -9.15
N SER A 28 3.35 11.43 -9.96
CA SER A 28 4.69 11.08 -9.51
C SER A 28 5.17 12.02 -8.41
N THR A 29 4.90 13.32 -8.50
CA THR A 29 5.27 14.27 -7.44
C THR A 29 4.44 14.05 -6.17
N VAL A 30 3.12 13.87 -6.31
CA VAL A 30 2.24 13.59 -5.16
C VAL A 30 2.58 12.26 -4.51
N ILE A 31 2.78 11.21 -5.32
CA ILE A 31 3.19 9.89 -4.85
C ILE A 31 4.57 9.99 -4.19
N ALA A 32 5.53 10.73 -4.75
CA ALA A 32 6.84 10.93 -4.13
C ALA A 32 6.71 11.60 -2.76
N ASP A 33 5.98 12.72 -2.66
CA ASP A 33 5.72 13.40 -1.39
C ASP A 33 5.01 12.48 -0.38
N VAL A 34 4.08 11.65 -0.86
CA VAL A 34 3.32 10.73 -0.01
C VAL A 34 4.18 9.57 0.43
N ILE A 35 5.00 9.02 -0.46
CA ILE A 35 5.95 7.96 -0.16
C ILE A 35 6.99 8.49 0.80
N GLU A 36 7.53 9.69 0.60
CA GLU A 36 8.51 10.33 1.49
C GLU A 36 7.90 10.60 2.87
N ASN A 37 6.71 11.18 2.94
CA ASN A 37 5.99 11.36 4.20
C ASN A 37 5.55 10.04 4.84
N ALA A 38 5.30 9.01 4.05
CA ALA A 38 5.00 7.67 4.54
C ALA A 38 6.26 6.98 5.06
N THR A 39 7.38 7.04 4.33
CA THR A 39 8.67 6.42 4.70
C THR A 39 9.30 7.11 5.90
N ALA A 40 9.25 8.44 5.97
CA ALA A 40 9.62 9.19 7.17
C ALA A 40 8.79 8.76 8.38
N LYS A 41 7.47 8.56 8.20
CA LYS A 41 6.62 7.99 9.25
C LYS A 41 6.89 6.50 9.50
N PHE A 42 7.29 5.70 8.52
CA PHE A 42 7.64 4.29 8.71
C PHE A 42 8.90 4.11 9.55
N GLN A 43 9.90 4.97 9.37
CA GLN A 43 11.08 4.98 10.22
C GLN A 43 10.74 5.31 11.68
N GLU A 44 9.73 6.17 11.92
CA GLU A 44 9.22 6.41 13.28
C GLU A 44 8.28 5.30 13.79
N VAL A 45 7.50 4.67 12.89
CA VAL A 45 6.50 3.63 13.19
C VAL A 45 7.13 2.26 13.44
N GLY A 46 8.42 2.06 13.12
CA GLY A 46 9.22 0.92 13.62
C GLY A 46 9.21 0.76 15.15
N LYS A 47 8.63 1.71 15.90
CA LYS A 47 8.38 1.64 17.35
C LYS A 47 6.90 1.74 17.79
N LYS A 48 5.92 1.93 16.91
CA LYS A 48 4.51 2.05 17.32
C LYS A 48 3.60 1.13 16.51
N GLU A 49 2.87 0.27 17.22
CA GLU A 49 1.75 -0.49 16.68
C GLU A 49 0.87 0.41 15.81
N VAL A 50 0.53 -0.06 14.60
CA VAL A 50 -0.39 0.66 13.73
C VAL A 50 -1.77 0.69 14.37
N ASP A 51 -2.04 1.79 15.05
CA ASP A 51 -3.33 2.06 15.67
C ASP A 51 -4.40 2.11 14.59
N LEU A 52 -5.46 1.31 14.77
CA LEU A 52 -6.67 1.34 13.96
C LEU A 52 -7.24 2.77 13.83
N GLY A 53 -6.97 3.62 14.83
CA GLY A 53 -7.32 5.05 14.82
C GLY A 53 -6.59 5.88 13.75
N ALA A 54 -5.35 5.53 13.38
CA ALA A 54 -4.61 6.24 12.33
C ALA A 54 -5.23 5.97 10.94
N LEU A 55 -5.68 4.74 10.70
CA LEU A 55 -6.36 4.38 9.46
C LEU A 55 -7.72 5.10 9.36
N GLY A 56 -8.47 5.14 10.46
CA GLY A 56 -9.72 5.90 10.56
C GLY A 56 -9.53 7.40 10.29
N ALA A 57 -8.48 8.02 10.84
CA ALA A 57 -8.16 9.43 10.62
C ALA A 57 -7.87 9.74 9.14
N THR A 58 -7.21 8.82 8.42
CA THR A 58 -6.96 8.99 6.98
C THR A 58 -8.19 8.75 6.11
N ALA A 59 -9.10 7.86 6.53
CA ALA A 59 -10.32 7.57 5.77
C ALA A 59 -11.42 8.63 5.93
N ALA A 60 -11.47 9.31 7.09
CA ALA A 60 -12.46 10.35 7.39
C ALA A 60 -12.60 11.45 6.30
N PRO A 61 -11.52 12.08 5.78
CA PRO A 61 -11.65 13.08 4.73
C PRO A 61 -12.25 12.50 3.45
N LEU A 62 -11.87 11.28 3.06
CA LEU A 62 -12.44 10.62 1.88
C LEU A 62 -13.93 10.34 2.05
N LEU A 63 -14.34 9.86 3.23
CA LEU A 63 -15.76 9.63 3.53
C LEU A 63 -16.56 10.93 3.51
N SER A 64 -16.00 12.01 4.06
CA SER A 64 -16.63 13.34 3.99
C SER A 64 -16.75 13.84 2.55
N TRP A 65 -15.76 13.55 1.71
CA TRP A 65 -15.76 13.88 0.29
C TRP A 65 -16.83 13.08 -0.47
N TRP A 66 -16.99 11.79 -0.18
CA TRP A 66 -18.06 10.98 -0.74
C TRP A 66 -19.44 11.48 -0.35
N LEU A 67 -19.63 11.91 0.90
CA LEU A 67 -20.90 12.52 1.32
C LEU A 67 -21.20 13.80 0.54
N LEU A 68 -20.20 14.62 0.22
CA LEU A 68 -20.37 15.80 -0.63
C LEU A 68 -20.83 15.40 -2.05
N GLY A 69 -20.21 14.37 -2.63
CA GLY A 69 -20.62 13.83 -3.94
C GLY A 69 -22.05 13.27 -3.94
N VAL A 70 -22.43 12.56 -2.87
CA VAL A 70 -23.79 12.05 -2.67
C VAL A 70 -24.79 13.19 -2.54
N ALA A 71 -24.48 14.20 -1.73
CA ALA A 71 -25.34 15.37 -1.54
C ALA A 71 -25.54 16.11 -2.87
N PHE A 72 -24.48 16.31 -3.66
CA PHE A 72 -24.58 16.89 -4.99
C PHE A 72 -25.49 16.06 -5.91
N GLY A 73 -25.25 14.75 -6.01
CA GLY A 73 -26.07 13.86 -6.83
C GLY A 73 -27.55 13.85 -6.41
N ARG A 74 -27.82 13.99 -5.11
CA ARG A 74 -29.20 13.97 -4.59
C ARG A 74 -29.94 15.29 -4.77
N LEU A 75 -29.26 16.41 -4.53
CA LEU A 75 -29.85 17.75 -4.53
C LEU A 75 -29.88 18.37 -5.93
N HIS A 76 -28.84 18.17 -6.74
CA HIS A 76 -28.70 18.77 -8.06
C HIS A 76 -29.20 17.85 -9.18
N GLU A 77 -28.71 16.61 -9.22
CA GLU A 77 -29.04 15.65 -10.30
C GLU A 77 -30.35 14.88 -10.05
N GLY A 78 -30.90 14.98 -8.83
CA GLY A 78 -32.14 14.29 -8.44
C GLY A 78 -32.01 12.76 -8.43
N TRP A 79 -30.81 12.23 -8.25
CA TRP A 79 -30.56 10.79 -8.23
C TRP A 79 -31.10 10.12 -6.97
N ASP A 80 -31.34 8.81 -7.05
CA ASP A 80 -31.56 8.01 -5.85
C ASP A 80 -30.26 7.89 -5.03
N TRP A 81 -30.39 7.61 -3.74
CA TRP A 81 -29.25 7.45 -2.82
C TRP A 81 -28.22 6.43 -3.33
N GLY A 82 -28.68 5.30 -3.87
CA GLY A 82 -27.79 4.27 -4.41
C GLY A 82 -26.99 4.77 -5.61
N THR A 83 -27.65 5.46 -6.54
CA THR A 83 -27.00 6.04 -7.73
C THR A 83 -26.03 7.16 -7.37
N ALA A 84 -26.39 8.02 -6.41
CA ALA A 84 -25.53 9.10 -5.95
C ALA A 84 -24.28 8.58 -5.23
N LEU A 85 -24.42 7.53 -4.41
CA LEU A 85 -23.27 6.87 -3.78
C LEU A 85 -22.39 6.17 -4.81
N LEU A 86 -22.99 5.48 -5.78
CA LEU A 86 -22.26 4.84 -6.87
C LEU A 86 -21.45 5.85 -7.68
N PHE A 87 -22.04 7.02 -7.99
CA PHE A 87 -21.31 8.13 -8.61
C PHE A 87 -20.14 8.59 -7.73
N ALA A 88 -20.39 8.92 -6.46
CA ALA A 88 -19.37 9.46 -5.56
C ALA A 88 -18.16 8.53 -5.44
N VAL A 89 -18.38 7.22 -5.28
CA VAL A 89 -17.31 6.22 -5.20
C VAL A 89 -16.65 6.02 -6.56
N SER A 90 -17.42 5.75 -7.62
CA SER A 90 -16.86 5.42 -8.95
C SER A 90 -16.11 6.57 -9.61
N ALA A 91 -16.49 7.82 -9.33
CA ALA A 91 -15.78 9.01 -9.79
C ALA A 91 -14.40 9.13 -9.12
N THR A 92 -14.33 8.92 -7.80
CA THR A 92 -13.04 8.99 -7.06
C THR A 92 -12.12 7.80 -7.29
N SER A 93 -12.68 6.62 -7.59
CA SER A 93 -11.90 5.42 -7.90
C SER A 93 -11.51 5.30 -9.38
N SER A 94 -11.83 6.30 -10.21
CA SER A 94 -11.59 6.34 -11.66
C SER A 94 -12.31 5.27 -12.49
N ILE A 95 -13.28 4.56 -11.93
CA ILE A 95 -14.08 3.56 -12.68
C ILE A 95 -15.08 4.28 -13.62
N GLY A 96 -15.67 5.39 -13.16
CA GLY A 96 -16.52 6.25 -14.00
C GLY A 96 -17.80 5.57 -14.51
N LEU A 97 -18.49 4.78 -13.68
CA LEU A 97 -19.68 4.00 -14.10
C LEU A 97 -20.92 4.87 -14.36
N GLN A 98 -21.07 5.95 -13.59
CA GLN A 98 -22.26 6.79 -13.63
C GLN A 98 -21.96 8.10 -14.36
N ALA A 99 -22.59 8.32 -15.51
CA ALA A 99 -22.52 9.60 -16.22
C ALA A 99 -23.46 10.63 -15.58
N LEU A 100 -23.08 11.91 -15.70
CA LEU A 100 -23.94 13.05 -15.36
C LEU A 100 -25.22 13.00 -16.20
N ARG A 101 -26.37 13.31 -15.58
CA ARG A 101 -27.66 13.33 -16.28
C ARG A 101 -27.91 14.69 -16.89
N SER A 102 -27.60 15.74 -16.14
CA SER A 102 -27.66 17.13 -16.61
C SER A 102 -26.37 17.50 -17.33
N ASN A 103 -26.52 18.28 -18.40
CA ASN A 103 -25.40 18.78 -19.21
C ASN A 103 -25.08 20.25 -18.87
N ASP A 104 -25.36 20.64 -17.63
CA ASP A 104 -25.20 22.00 -17.14
C ASP A 104 -23.71 22.27 -16.84
N ASP A 105 -23.25 23.48 -17.14
CA ASP A 105 -21.86 23.88 -16.91
C ASP A 105 -21.45 23.71 -15.43
N ALA A 106 -22.39 23.92 -14.51
CA ALA A 106 -22.18 23.72 -13.08
C ALA A 106 -21.90 22.24 -12.74
N SER A 107 -22.64 21.30 -13.33
CA SER A 107 -22.43 19.86 -13.12
C SER A 107 -21.08 19.40 -13.67
N LEU A 108 -20.69 19.90 -14.84
CA LEU A 108 -19.40 19.59 -15.46
C LEU A 108 -18.23 20.14 -14.63
N LEU A 109 -18.33 21.40 -14.17
CA LEU A 109 -17.33 22.03 -13.34
C LEU A 109 -17.20 21.32 -11.99
N PHE A 110 -18.33 21.01 -11.34
CA PHE A 110 -18.34 20.26 -10.09
C PHE A 110 -17.67 18.89 -10.27
N CYS A 111 -18.08 18.11 -11.28
CA CYS A 111 -17.52 16.79 -11.52
C CYS A 111 -16.00 16.85 -11.77
N THR A 112 -15.53 17.87 -12.49
CA THR A 112 -14.10 18.05 -12.77
C THR A 112 -13.31 18.31 -11.50
N LEU A 113 -13.76 19.26 -10.66
CA LEU A 113 -13.12 19.56 -9.37
C LEU A 113 -13.22 18.38 -8.40
N TYR A 114 -14.37 17.72 -8.38
CA TYR A 114 -14.64 16.56 -7.53
C TYR A 114 -13.68 15.41 -7.83
N CYS A 115 -13.45 15.10 -9.11
CA CYS A 115 -12.50 14.08 -9.53
C CYS A 115 -11.05 14.53 -9.32
N ALA A 116 -10.70 15.78 -9.63
CA ALA A 116 -9.33 16.30 -9.50
C ALA A 116 -8.79 16.21 -8.06
N ILE A 117 -9.65 16.44 -7.06
CA ILE A 117 -9.29 16.34 -5.64
C ILE A 117 -9.55 14.92 -5.10
N GLY A 118 -10.65 14.30 -5.52
CA GLY A 118 -11.09 13.01 -4.99
C GLY A 118 -10.18 11.84 -5.38
N VAL A 119 -9.60 11.83 -6.58
CA VAL A 119 -8.71 10.75 -7.04
C VAL A 119 -7.41 10.68 -6.22
N PRO A 120 -6.68 11.79 -5.98
CA PRO A 120 -5.54 11.79 -5.06
C PRO A 120 -5.93 11.35 -3.65
N LEU A 121 -7.03 11.86 -3.09
CA LEU A 121 -7.51 11.47 -1.75
C LEU A 121 -7.80 9.97 -1.67
N TYR A 122 -8.44 9.40 -2.68
CA TYR A 122 -8.70 7.96 -2.75
C TYR A 122 -7.40 7.15 -2.79
N THR A 123 -6.44 7.58 -3.62
CA THR A 123 -5.13 6.92 -3.76
C THR A 123 -4.33 6.94 -2.45
N LEU A 124 -4.38 8.04 -1.71
CA LEU A 124 -3.76 8.18 -0.39
C LEU A 124 -4.28 7.14 0.61
N VAL A 125 -5.61 7.02 0.72
CA VAL A 125 -6.25 6.07 1.63
C VAL A 125 -5.95 4.63 1.21
N LEU A 126 -6.02 4.34 -0.09
CA LEU A 126 -5.73 3.02 -0.62
C LEU A 126 -4.28 2.60 -0.39
N GLY A 127 -3.33 3.53 -0.55
CA GLY A 127 -1.91 3.29 -0.25
C GLY A 127 -1.70 2.91 1.21
N ARG A 128 -2.29 3.67 2.14
CA ARG A 128 -2.23 3.38 3.58
C ARG A 128 -2.88 2.05 3.94
N PHE A 129 -4.03 1.76 3.34
CA PHE A 129 -4.72 0.48 3.52
C PHE A 129 -3.90 -0.71 2.99
N SER A 130 -3.22 -0.53 1.86
CA SER A 130 -2.35 -1.57 1.28
C SER A 130 -1.18 -1.88 2.20
N LEU A 131 -0.54 -0.85 2.75
CA LEU A 131 0.55 -1.00 3.72
C LEU A 131 0.08 -1.75 4.98
N PHE A 132 -1.08 -1.40 5.51
CA PHE A 132 -1.68 -2.10 6.64
C PHE A 132 -1.91 -3.60 6.38
N ILE A 133 -2.37 -3.97 5.17
CA ILE A 133 -2.51 -5.36 4.77
C ILE A 133 -1.15 -6.05 4.70
N VAL A 134 -0.17 -5.42 4.05
CA VAL A 134 1.19 -5.96 3.89
C VAL A 134 1.84 -6.20 5.25
N GLU A 135 1.76 -5.25 6.17
CA GLU A 135 2.30 -5.39 7.52
C GLU A 135 1.67 -6.56 8.28
N ARG A 136 0.35 -6.73 8.21
CA ARG A 136 -0.31 -7.88 8.83
C ARG A 136 0.14 -9.20 8.23
N ALA A 137 0.29 -9.26 6.91
CA ALA A 137 0.80 -10.44 6.23
C ALA A 137 2.25 -10.74 6.62
N LEU A 138 3.11 -9.72 6.73
CA LEU A 138 4.50 -9.84 7.17
C LEU A 138 4.60 -10.29 8.62
N GLN A 139 3.83 -9.69 9.53
CA GLN A 139 3.81 -10.07 10.95
C GLN A 139 3.36 -11.53 11.14
N GLN A 140 2.35 -11.98 10.40
CA GLN A 140 1.92 -13.38 10.43
C GLN A 140 3.02 -14.32 9.92
N ARG A 141 3.71 -13.95 8.84
CA ARG A 141 4.83 -14.72 8.29
C ARG A 141 6.00 -14.80 9.28
N GLN A 142 6.40 -13.68 9.87
CA GLN A 142 7.48 -13.61 10.85
C GLN A 142 7.17 -14.46 12.09
N ARG A 143 5.92 -14.44 12.59
CA ARG A 143 5.49 -15.32 13.69
C ARG A 143 5.64 -16.80 13.34
N GLN A 144 5.21 -17.20 12.14
CA GLN A 144 5.35 -18.60 11.70
C GLN A 144 6.82 -19.03 11.57
N ILE A 145 7.68 -18.18 11.03
CA ILE A 145 9.12 -18.45 10.92
C ILE A 145 9.72 -18.60 12.32
N ARG A 146 9.38 -17.69 13.24
CA ARG A 146 9.84 -17.73 14.63
C ARG A 146 9.40 -19.00 15.35
N GLU A 147 8.13 -19.38 15.26
CA GLU A 147 7.61 -20.58 15.91
C GLU A 147 8.29 -21.86 15.37
N ARG A 148 8.54 -21.93 14.06
CA ARG A 148 9.24 -23.05 13.44
C ARG A 148 10.71 -23.11 13.86
N ALA A 149 11.42 -21.99 13.78
CA ALA A 149 12.81 -21.90 14.22
C ALA A 149 12.93 -22.29 15.70
N ALA A 150 12.07 -21.74 16.56
CA ALA A 150 12.04 -22.06 17.99
C ALA A 150 11.73 -23.54 18.25
N LYS A 151 10.85 -24.16 17.47
CA LYS A 151 10.57 -25.60 17.59
C LYS A 151 11.78 -26.45 17.21
N VAL A 152 12.48 -26.14 16.11
CA VAL A 152 13.67 -26.88 15.71
C VAL A 152 14.80 -26.74 16.73
N VAL A 153 14.99 -25.53 17.27
CA VAL A 153 15.96 -25.27 18.34
C VAL A 153 15.61 -26.06 19.61
N ARG A 154 14.34 -26.12 20.01
CA ARG A 154 13.91 -26.88 21.20
C ARG A 154 14.04 -28.40 21.05
N ASP A 155 13.85 -28.92 19.84
CA ASP A 155 13.86 -30.36 19.58
C ASP A 155 15.29 -30.90 19.32
N CYS A 156 16.30 -30.02 19.15
CA CYS A 156 17.71 -30.40 18.99
C CYS A 156 18.41 -30.61 20.34
N SER A 157 19.30 -31.60 20.43
CA SER A 157 20.26 -31.71 21.54
C SER A 157 21.34 -30.63 21.44
N ASP A 158 21.93 -30.23 22.57
CA ASP A 158 23.01 -29.23 22.61
C ASP A 158 24.18 -29.61 21.68
N GLU A 159 24.51 -30.90 21.59
CA GLU A 159 25.54 -31.44 20.67
C GLU A 159 25.17 -31.19 19.20
N ALA A 160 23.94 -31.50 18.79
CA ALA A 160 23.48 -31.29 17.42
C ALA A 160 23.40 -29.80 17.06
N LEU A 161 23.09 -28.95 18.04
CA LEU A 161 23.03 -27.50 17.89
C LEU A 161 24.42 -26.90 17.69
N GLN A 162 25.41 -27.39 18.45
CA GLN A 162 26.81 -27.01 18.29
C GLN A 162 27.39 -27.51 16.96
N ASP A 163 27.07 -28.74 16.53
CA ASP A 163 27.45 -29.26 15.22
C ASP A 163 26.85 -28.41 14.10
N MET A 164 25.57 -28.08 14.19
CA MET A 164 24.91 -27.21 13.24
C MET A 164 25.56 -25.81 13.20
N PHE A 165 25.84 -25.21 14.36
CA PHE A 165 26.55 -23.94 14.44
C PHE A 165 27.92 -24.01 13.75
N SER A 166 28.70 -25.05 14.04
CA SER A 166 30.04 -25.24 13.44
C SER A 166 30.00 -25.49 11.92
N MET A 167 28.88 -26.00 11.38
CA MET A 167 28.71 -26.22 9.95
C MET A 167 28.46 -24.92 9.18
N TYR A 168 27.87 -23.91 9.82
CA TYR A 168 27.53 -22.63 9.19
C TYR A 168 28.44 -21.46 9.60
N ASP A 169 29.19 -21.56 10.71
CA ASP A 169 30.24 -20.62 11.09
C ASP A 169 31.51 -20.89 10.24
N VAL A 170 31.51 -20.39 9.00
CA VAL A 170 32.57 -20.66 8.01
C VAL A 170 33.89 -20.01 8.43
N ASN A 171 33.80 -18.90 9.17
CA ASN A 171 34.96 -18.10 9.57
C ASN A 171 35.49 -18.47 10.97
N GLN A 172 34.82 -19.36 11.71
CA GLN A 172 35.14 -19.76 13.09
C GLN A 172 35.24 -18.56 14.04
N SER A 173 34.46 -17.51 13.79
CA SER A 173 34.49 -16.31 14.62
C SER A 173 33.80 -16.51 15.96
N GLY A 174 32.98 -17.56 16.08
CA GLY A 174 32.10 -17.76 17.23
C GLY A 174 30.79 -16.99 17.12
N ASP A 175 30.59 -16.21 16.05
CA ASP A 175 29.37 -15.47 15.76
C ASP A 175 28.90 -15.80 14.33
N LEU A 176 27.58 -15.91 14.12
CA LEU A 176 27.02 -16.11 12.78
C LEU A 176 26.75 -14.77 12.10
N GLN A 177 27.32 -14.57 10.92
CA GLN A 177 27.03 -13.41 10.09
C GLN A 177 25.64 -13.54 9.43
N GLU A 178 25.08 -12.42 8.96
CA GLU A 178 23.75 -12.36 8.33
C GLU A 178 23.58 -13.36 7.17
N GLN A 179 24.63 -13.57 6.38
CA GLN A 179 24.65 -14.52 5.27
C GLN A 179 24.60 -15.99 5.74
N GLU A 180 25.28 -16.31 6.84
CA GLU A 180 25.32 -17.65 7.44
C GLU A 180 23.97 -17.97 8.09
N ILE A 181 23.36 -16.97 8.75
CA ILE A 181 22.00 -17.06 9.29
C ILE A 181 20.98 -17.28 8.16
N PHE A 182 21.12 -16.59 7.03
CA PHE A 182 20.25 -16.80 5.88
C PHE A 182 20.34 -18.24 5.35
N MET A 183 21.54 -18.80 5.20
CA MET A 183 21.73 -20.19 4.76
C MET A 183 21.14 -21.19 5.76
N LEU A 184 21.38 -20.98 7.06
CA LEU A 184 20.83 -21.80 8.13
C LEU A 184 19.30 -21.75 8.15
N LEU A 185 18.69 -20.57 8.03
CA LEU A 185 17.24 -20.41 7.94
C LEU A 185 16.66 -21.08 6.70
N GLN A 186 17.32 -20.95 5.55
CA GLN A 186 16.87 -21.59 4.30
C GLN A 186 16.82 -23.12 4.46
N GLN A 187 17.79 -23.70 5.17
CA GLN A 187 17.83 -25.13 5.42
C GLN A 187 16.80 -25.58 6.46
N LEU A 188 16.61 -24.78 7.51
CA LEU A 188 15.68 -25.09 8.62
C LEU A 188 14.21 -24.95 8.22
N VAL A 189 13.85 -23.92 7.45
CA VAL A 189 12.45 -23.52 7.27
C VAL A 189 11.78 -24.24 6.08
N ARG A 190 12.54 -24.93 5.21
CA ARG A 190 12.06 -25.63 3.98
C ARG A 190 11.10 -24.81 3.10
N SER A 191 11.03 -23.51 3.33
CA SER A 191 10.17 -22.55 2.66
C SER A 191 11.07 -21.46 2.10
N PRO A 192 10.68 -20.74 1.03
CA PRO A 192 11.47 -19.62 0.55
C PRO A 192 11.60 -18.58 1.65
N VAL A 193 12.82 -18.44 2.19
CA VAL A 193 13.21 -17.40 3.13
C VAL A 193 13.64 -16.19 2.30
N THR A 194 13.10 -15.02 2.62
CA THR A 194 13.51 -13.77 1.98
C THR A 194 14.64 -13.12 2.78
N GLU A 195 15.43 -12.27 2.13
CA GLU A 195 16.55 -11.56 2.79
C GLU A 195 16.05 -10.77 4.02
N GLY A 196 14.88 -10.12 3.92
CA GLY A 196 14.25 -9.43 5.04
C GLY A 196 13.79 -10.35 6.20
N ASP A 197 13.62 -11.65 5.98
CA ASP A 197 13.36 -12.60 7.07
C ASP A 197 14.64 -12.89 7.86
N ALA A 198 15.81 -12.90 7.21
CA ALA A 198 17.11 -13.08 7.86
C ALA A 198 17.52 -11.83 8.65
N GLU A 199 17.38 -10.64 8.06
CA GLU A 199 17.64 -9.36 8.73
C GLU A 199 16.78 -9.23 10.00
N PHE A 200 15.49 -9.61 9.92
CA PHE A 200 14.60 -9.66 11.07
C PHE A 200 15.11 -10.58 12.19
N MET A 201 15.60 -11.77 11.84
CA MET A 201 16.11 -12.74 12.81
C MET A 201 17.41 -12.26 13.45
N VAL A 202 18.37 -11.74 12.68
CA VAL A 202 19.60 -11.12 13.19
C VAL A 202 19.27 -10.06 14.22
N ARG A 203 18.38 -9.12 13.86
CA ARG A 203 17.96 -8.05 14.74
C ARG A 203 17.29 -8.56 16.01
N GLU A 204 16.42 -9.57 15.92
CA GLU A 204 15.75 -10.15 17.08
C GLU A 204 16.75 -10.86 18.03
N PHE A 205 17.74 -11.59 17.49
CA PHE A 205 18.78 -12.25 18.28
C PHE A 205 19.74 -11.25 18.94
N ASP A 206 20.18 -10.23 18.20
CA ASP A 206 21.01 -9.15 18.76
C ASP A 206 20.30 -8.39 19.88
N THR A 207 18.98 -8.16 19.72
CA THR A 207 18.17 -7.46 20.74
C THR A 207 17.94 -8.35 21.97
N ALA A 208 17.95 -9.68 21.80
CA ALA A 208 17.77 -10.62 22.90
C ALA A 208 19.00 -10.71 23.82
N GLY A 209 20.20 -10.33 23.34
CA GLY A 209 21.39 -10.06 24.16
C GLY A 209 21.71 -11.13 25.21
N LYS A 210 21.38 -12.38 24.89
CA LYS A 210 21.64 -13.59 25.67
C LYS A 210 22.22 -14.64 24.73
#